data_AF-A0A2P8QXC5-F1
#
_entry.id   AF-A0A2P8QXC5-F1
#
_cell.length_a   1.000
_cell.length_b   1.000
_cell.length_c   1.000
_cell.angle_alpha   90.00
_cell.angle_beta   90.00
_cell.angle_gamma   90.00
#
_symmetry.space_group_name_H-M   'P 1'
#
loop_
_entity.id
_entity.type
_entity.pdbx_description
1 polymer ?
#
loop_
_entity_poly.entity_id
_entity_poly.type
_entity_poly.pdbx_seq_one_letter_code
_entity_poly.pdbx_strand_id
1 'polypeptide(L)'
;MESMKDLLQKFSSLRNAIVSLSDRSGENRVLLFDSRDAAYNVAFMLDGQWDECNSIVIPTSDEIAIKTAASLVEARWCNRGDFCLLLPKLSVETLKRRYAVGDRHFINANLMCADLSHLNLSQINFGWAKLRGANLSGANLSGADLTAADLSDANLSGADLSGAKLLRADLTGANTSDTNLSGACLRGAIASNLS
;
A
#
# COMPACT_ATOMS: atom_id res chain seq x y z
N MET A 1 -44.72 16.32 -13.41
CA MET A 1 -44.29 17.09 -12.22
C MET A 1 -43.92 16.09 -11.16
N GLU A 2 -42.66 16.06 -10.74
CA GLU A 2 -42.21 15.16 -9.67
C GLU A 2 -42.95 15.52 -8.38
N SER A 3 -43.46 14.52 -7.65
CA SER A 3 -44.33 14.80 -6.50
C SER A 3 -43.51 15.33 -5.32
N MET A 4 -44.09 16.18 -4.49
CA MET A 4 -43.42 16.73 -3.30
C MET A 4 -42.96 15.62 -2.32
N LYS A 5 -43.59 14.44 -2.37
CA LYS A 5 -43.18 13.26 -1.61
C LYS A 5 -41.87 12.66 -2.14
N ASP A 6 -41.70 12.61 -3.47
CA ASP A 6 -40.47 12.09 -4.10
C ASP A 6 -39.26 12.99 -3.78
N LEU A 7 -39.47 14.30 -3.76
CA LEU A 7 -38.45 15.26 -3.36
C LEU A 7 -38.02 15.06 -1.90
N LEU A 8 -38.96 14.93 -0.97
CA LEU A 8 -38.65 14.71 0.44
C LEU A 8 -37.89 13.39 0.69
N GLN A 9 -38.22 12.34 -0.07
CA GLN A 9 -37.57 11.04 0.04
C GLN A 9 -36.15 11.04 -0.56
N LYS A 10 -35.91 11.83 -1.62
CA LYS A 10 -34.56 12.08 -2.12
C LYS A 10 -33.72 12.86 -1.11
N PHE A 11 -34.28 13.90 -0.48
CA PHE A 11 -33.57 14.69 0.55
C PHE A 11 -33.21 13.86 1.79
N SER A 12 -34.09 12.97 2.26
CA SER A 12 -33.79 12.09 3.40
C SER A 12 -32.69 11.07 3.05
N SER A 13 -32.72 10.52 1.83
CA SER A 13 -31.68 9.61 1.34
C SER A 13 -30.33 10.31 1.21
N LEU A 14 -30.32 11.56 0.72
CA LEU A 14 -29.11 12.38 0.62
C LEU A 14 -28.57 12.74 2.00
N ARG A 15 -29.43 13.10 2.95
CA ARG A 15 -29.06 13.37 4.34
C ARG A 15 -28.42 12.15 5.00
N ASN A 16 -28.98 10.96 4.80
CA ASN A 16 -28.44 9.72 5.36
C ASN A 16 -27.11 9.33 4.68
N ALA A 17 -26.95 9.60 3.38
CA ALA A 17 -25.67 9.42 2.69
C ALA A 17 -24.59 10.43 3.15
N ILE A 18 -24.98 11.67 3.49
CA ILE A 18 -24.07 12.65 4.09
C ILE A 18 -23.71 12.25 5.52
N VAL A 19 -24.66 11.74 6.30
CA VAL A 19 -24.41 11.23 7.66
C VAL A 19 -23.47 10.02 7.61
N SER A 20 -23.65 9.08 6.68
CA SER A 20 -22.72 7.94 6.53
C SER A 20 -21.33 8.31 6.02
N LEU A 21 -21.19 9.44 5.30
CA LEU A 21 -19.90 10.03 4.97
C LEU A 21 -19.25 10.72 6.18
N SER A 22 -20.04 11.28 7.10
CA SER A 22 -19.55 11.87 8.35
C SER A 22 -19.26 10.85 9.47
N ASP A 23 -19.81 9.63 9.36
CA ASP A 23 -19.68 8.55 10.37
C ASP A 23 -18.35 7.78 10.27
N ARG A 24 -17.40 8.21 9.44
CA ARG A 24 -16.02 7.67 9.41
C ARG A 24 -15.14 8.24 10.54
N SER A 25 -15.72 8.52 11.70
CA SER A 25 -15.05 9.22 12.82
C SER A 25 -14.39 8.28 13.84
N GLY A 26 -14.18 7.01 13.50
CA GLY A 26 -13.60 6.01 14.41
C GLY A 26 -12.58 5.03 13.81
N GLU A 27 -12.17 5.20 12.55
CA GLU A 27 -11.12 4.34 11.97
C GLU A 27 -9.74 4.98 12.18
N ASN A 28 -8.88 4.30 12.93
CA ASN A 28 -7.46 4.60 13.04
C ASN A 28 -6.88 4.88 11.64
N ARG A 29 -6.48 6.14 11.39
CA ARG A 29 -5.90 6.53 10.09
C ARG A 29 -4.45 6.10 10.06
N VAL A 30 -4.11 5.30 9.07
CA VAL A 30 -2.74 4.94 8.78
C VAL A 30 -2.19 5.94 7.78
N LEU A 31 -1.21 6.73 8.20
CA LEU A 31 -0.49 7.66 7.36
C LEU A 31 0.85 7.07 6.92
N LEU A 32 1.29 7.48 5.76
CA LEU A 32 2.54 7.06 5.13
C LEU A 32 3.37 8.29 4.82
N PHE A 33 4.65 8.28 5.17
CA PHE A 33 5.59 9.38 4.97
C PHE A 33 6.70 8.98 4.00
N ASP A 34 7.33 9.98 3.39
CA ASP A 34 8.45 9.83 2.46
C ASP A 34 9.75 9.32 3.10
N SER A 35 9.87 9.41 4.42
CA SER A 35 11.02 8.92 5.17
C SER A 35 10.64 8.34 6.54
N ARG A 36 11.52 7.51 7.08
CA ARG A 36 11.42 6.94 8.42
C ARG A 36 11.48 8.04 9.49
N ASP A 37 12.40 8.99 9.32
CA ASP A 37 12.59 10.11 10.24
C ASP A 37 11.36 11.02 10.27
N ALA A 38 10.73 11.27 9.12
CA ALA A 38 9.46 11.99 9.05
C ALA A 38 8.34 11.27 9.80
N ALA A 39 8.18 9.96 9.59
CA ALA A 39 7.18 9.16 10.30
C ALA A 39 7.42 9.19 11.82
N TYR A 40 8.67 8.99 12.27
CA TYR A 40 9.03 9.07 13.68
C TYR A 40 8.69 10.45 14.29
N ASN A 41 9.12 11.53 13.63
CA ASN A 41 8.91 12.88 14.13
C ASN A 41 7.42 13.24 14.17
N VAL A 42 6.64 12.87 13.16
CA VAL A 42 5.21 13.17 13.13
C VAL A 42 4.42 12.29 14.11
N ALA A 43 4.79 11.02 14.29
CA ALA A 43 4.24 10.20 15.36
C ALA A 43 4.46 10.84 16.74
N PHE A 44 5.68 11.30 17.00
CA PHE A 44 6.00 11.99 18.25
C PHE A 44 5.18 13.28 18.44
N MET A 45 5.00 14.08 17.37
CA MET A 45 4.22 15.33 17.44
C MET A 45 2.72 15.12 17.67
N LEU A 46 2.17 14.04 17.13
CA LEU A 46 0.71 13.79 17.10
C LEU A 46 0.25 12.68 18.04
N ASP A 47 1.13 12.18 18.92
CA ASP A 47 0.88 11.02 19.78
C ASP A 47 0.40 9.79 18.98
N GLY A 48 1.02 9.59 17.81
CA GLY A 48 0.73 8.49 16.89
C GLY A 48 1.52 7.23 17.22
N GLN A 49 0.94 6.06 16.95
CA GLN A 49 1.66 4.78 17.03
C GLN A 49 2.53 4.61 15.79
N TRP A 50 3.84 4.73 15.96
CA TRP A 50 4.81 4.50 14.89
C TRP A 50 5.10 3.02 14.71
N ASP A 51 5.20 2.55 13.46
CA ASP A 51 5.48 1.16 13.12
C ASP A 51 6.98 0.84 12.97
N GLU A 52 7.85 1.75 13.43
CA GLU A 52 9.30 1.74 13.22
C GLU A 52 9.75 1.89 11.75
N CYS A 53 8.83 2.11 10.81
CA CYS A 53 9.08 2.31 9.39
C CYS A 53 8.63 3.72 8.95
N ASN A 54 8.04 3.86 7.76
CA ASN A 54 7.54 5.13 7.26
C ASN A 54 6.02 5.26 7.43
N SER A 55 5.42 4.54 8.38
CA SER A 55 3.99 4.63 8.66
C SER A 55 3.71 4.96 10.12
N ILE A 56 2.63 5.70 10.35
CA ILE A 56 2.10 5.96 11.69
C ILE A 56 0.61 5.69 11.69
N VAL A 57 0.11 5.20 12.81
CA VAL A 57 -1.33 5.10 13.10
C VAL A 57 -1.67 6.24 14.04
N ILE A 58 -2.52 7.16 13.57
CA ILE A 58 -3.00 8.26 14.42
C ILE A 58 -4.47 8.03 14.78
N PRO A 59 -4.84 8.24 16.06
CA PRO A 59 -6.23 8.17 16.49
C PRO A 59 -7.03 9.40 16.05
N THR A 60 -6.37 10.52 15.75
CA THR A 60 -7.02 11.79 15.39
C THR A 60 -7.29 11.91 13.89
N SER A 61 -8.49 12.33 13.51
CA SER A 61 -8.88 12.59 12.11
C SER A 61 -8.60 14.02 11.63
N ASP A 62 -7.94 14.86 12.44
CA ASP A 62 -7.66 16.26 12.10
C ASP A 62 -6.57 16.38 11.02
N GLU A 63 -7.02 16.56 9.78
CA GLU A 63 -6.16 16.74 8.62
C GLU A 63 -5.28 18.00 8.71
N ILE A 64 -5.73 19.03 9.43
CA ILE A 64 -4.95 20.26 9.62
C ILE A 64 -3.73 19.96 10.48
N ALA A 65 -3.91 19.26 11.60
CA ALA A 65 -2.81 18.86 12.48
C ALA A 65 -1.75 18.02 11.74
N ILE A 66 -2.20 17.07 10.93
CA ILE A 66 -1.32 16.23 10.09
C ILE A 66 -0.55 17.08 9.08
N LYS A 67 -1.25 17.96 8.35
CA LYS A 67 -0.63 18.87 7.37
C LYS A 67 0.41 19.77 8.03
N THR A 68 0.10 20.32 9.19
CA THR A 68 1.01 21.19 9.95
C THR A 68 2.23 20.41 10.42
N ALA A 69 2.06 19.24 11.06
CA ALA A 69 3.17 18.43 11.54
C ALA A 69 4.09 17.99 10.40
N ALA A 70 3.52 17.50 9.29
CA ALA A 70 4.29 17.12 8.11
C ALA A 70 5.05 18.31 7.49
N SER A 71 4.44 19.50 7.48
CA SER A 71 5.10 20.71 6.97
C SER A 71 6.27 21.15 7.85
N LEU A 72 6.18 20.98 9.18
CA LEU A 72 7.26 21.30 10.12
C LEU A 72 8.50 20.43 9.92
N VAL A 73 8.32 19.20 9.44
CA VAL A 73 9.42 18.26 9.14
C VAL A 73 9.74 18.16 7.65
N GLU A 74 9.17 19.08 6.84
CA GLU A 74 9.34 19.13 5.37
C GLU A 74 9.01 17.80 4.66
N ALA A 75 8.07 17.02 5.22
CA ALA A 75 7.76 15.69 4.73
C ALA A 75 6.54 15.66 3.81
N ARG A 76 6.62 14.83 2.78
CA ARG A 76 5.47 14.42 1.97
C ARG A 76 4.81 13.21 2.61
N TRP A 77 3.49 13.14 2.52
CA TRP A 77 2.72 12.06 3.13
C TRP A 77 1.41 11.79 2.39
N CYS A 78 0.82 10.63 2.65
CA CYS A 78 -0.52 10.29 2.16
C CYS A 78 -1.23 9.33 3.11
N ASN A 79 -2.55 9.17 2.96
CA ASN A 79 -3.23 8.08 3.65
C ASN A 79 -2.87 6.75 2.99
N ARG A 80 -2.87 5.69 3.80
CA ARG A 80 -2.79 4.31 3.30
C ARG A 80 -3.98 4.04 2.38
N GLY A 81 -3.69 3.55 1.17
CA GLY A 81 -4.70 3.29 0.13
C GLY A 81 -4.97 4.47 -0.80
N ASP A 82 -4.45 5.67 -0.51
CA ASP A 82 -4.50 6.77 -1.47
C ASP A 82 -3.48 6.51 -2.61
N PHE A 83 -3.91 6.72 -3.86
CA PHE A 83 -3.04 6.78 -5.03
C PHE A 83 -2.19 8.06 -4.99
N CYS A 84 -1.28 8.14 -4.02
CA CYS A 84 -0.45 9.32 -3.85
C CYS A 84 0.91 9.16 -4.54
N LEU A 85 1.21 10.11 -5.42
CA LEU A 85 2.48 10.30 -6.14
C LEU A 85 3.63 10.78 -5.21
N LEU A 86 3.38 10.89 -3.91
CA LEU A 86 4.17 11.68 -2.96
C LEU A 86 5.35 10.93 -2.31
N LEU A 87 5.38 9.59 -2.34
CA LEU A 87 6.48 8.82 -1.74
C LEU A 87 7.67 8.69 -2.71
N PRO A 88 8.91 9.02 -2.29
CA PRO A 88 10.09 8.85 -3.11
C PRO A 88 10.26 7.37 -3.47
N LYS A 89 10.61 7.12 -4.72
CA LYS A 89 10.88 5.77 -5.21
C LYS A 89 12.06 5.18 -4.42
N LEU A 90 11.87 4.01 -3.83
CA LEU A 90 12.96 3.23 -3.26
C LEU A 90 13.86 2.79 -4.40
N SER A 91 15.13 3.18 -4.35
CA SER A 91 16.09 2.71 -5.37
C SER A 91 16.38 1.23 -5.17
N VAL A 92 16.57 0.53 -6.29
CA VAL A 92 16.94 -0.89 -6.30
C VAL A 92 18.27 -1.11 -5.58
N GLU A 93 19.21 -0.15 -5.65
CA GLU A 93 20.47 -0.21 -4.90
C GLU A 93 20.25 -0.17 -3.39
N THR A 94 19.41 0.75 -2.90
CA THR A 94 19.11 0.84 -1.47
C THR A 94 18.41 -0.42 -0.98
N LEU A 95 17.49 -0.96 -1.78
CA LEU A 95 16.84 -2.23 -1.49
C LEU A 95 17.85 -3.36 -1.35
N LYS A 96 18.76 -3.52 -2.33
CA LYS A 96 19.80 -4.56 -2.31
C LYS A 96 20.71 -4.43 -1.09
N ARG A 97 21.16 -3.21 -0.77
CA ARG A 97 22.03 -2.95 0.39
C ARG A 97 21.34 -3.33 1.70
N ARG A 98 20.09 -2.89 1.90
CA ARG A 98 19.29 -3.21 3.09
C ARG A 98 19.02 -4.71 3.19
N TYR A 99 18.61 -5.34 2.08
CA TYR A 99 18.34 -6.77 2.05
C TYR A 99 19.58 -7.62 2.38
N ALA A 100 20.75 -7.20 1.89
CA ALA A 100 22.03 -7.87 2.15
C ALA A 100 22.43 -7.86 3.63
N VAL A 101 22.03 -6.84 4.40
CA VAL A 101 22.28 -6.78 5.85
C VAL A 101 21.16 -7.43 6.68
N GLY A 102 20.24 -8.16 6.03
CA GLY A 102 19.19 -8.93 6.71
C GLY A 102 17.85 -8.20 6.85
N ASP A 103 17.74 -6.96 6.36
CA ASP A 103 16.46 -6.27 6.37
C ASP A 103 15.47 -6.98 5.44
N ARG A 104 14.24 -7.16 5.93
CA ARG A 104 13.12 -7.73 5.17
C ARG A 104 11.92 -6.79 5.17
N HIS A 105 11.95 -5.69 5.90
CA HIS A 105 10.82 -4.80 6.09
C HIS A 105 10.82 -3.69 5.03
N PHE A 106 10.08 -3.92 3.96
CA PHE A 106 9.86 -3.00 2.84
C PHE A 106 8.37 -2.74 2.62
N ILE A 107 7.61 -2.76 3.71
CA ILE A 107 6.18 -2.46 3.73
C ILE A 107 5.98 -1.08 3.07
N ASN A 108 4.99 -0.98 2.18
CA ASN A 108 4.64 0.26 1.51
C ASN A 108 5.78 0.90 0.67
N ALA A 109 6.81 0.14 0.32
CA ALA A 109 7.88 0.63 -0.55
C ALA A 109 7.31 1.06 -1.91
N ASN A 110 7.72 2.24 -2.39
CA ASN A 110 7.45 2.68 -3.74
C ASN A 110 8.51 2.10 -4.70
N LEU A 111 8.14 1.05 -5.41
CA LEU A 111 8.97 0.33 -6.38
C LEU A 111 8.30 0.30 -7.77
N MET A 112 7.43 1.27 -8.06
CA MET A 112 6.75 1.35 -9.35
C MET A 112 7.74 1.37 -10.51
N CYS A 113 7.52 0.52 -11.50
CA CYS A 113 8.41 0.33 -12.65
C CYS A 113 9.88 0.09 -12.24
N ALA A 114 10.15 -0.47 -11.07
CA ALA A 114 11.50 -0.87 -10.68
C ALA A 114 11.89 -2.15 -11.41
N ASP A 115 13.18 -2.28 -11.75
CA ASP A 115 13.73 -3.55 -12.21
C ASP A 115 14.25 -4.35 -11.01
N LEU A 116 13.49 -5.38 -10.66
CA LEU A 116 13.74 -6.33 -9.59
C LEU A 116 13.94 -7.75 -10.14
N SER A 117 14.14 -7.87 -11.46
CA SER A 117 14.30 -9.16 -12.12
C SER A 117 15.48 -9.94 -11.56
N HIS A 118 15.29 -11.25 -11.43
CA HIS A 118 16.29 -12.21 -10.95
C HIS A 118 16.86 -11.96 -9.54
N LEU A 119 16.26 -11.05 -8.76
CA LEU A 119 16.70 -10.82 -7.38
C LEU A 119 16.25 -11.95 -6.46
N ASN A 120 17.12 -12.30 -5.51
CA ASN A 120 16.70 -13.09 -4.35
C ASN A 120 16.08 -12.15 -3.31
N LEU A 121 14.76 -12.24 -3.17
CA LEU A 121 13.92 -11.49 -2.25
C LEU A 121 13.05 -12.45 -1.42
N SER A 122 13.54 -13.66 -1.16
CA SER A 122 12.85 -14.64 -0.33
C SER A 122 12.51 -14.06 1.05
N GLN A 123 11.31 -14.37 1.53
CA GLN A 123 10.76 -13.90 2.80
C GLN A 123 10.71 -12.37 2.97
N ILE A 124 10.82 -11.60 1.88
CA ILE A 124 10.69 -10.14 1.95
C ILE A 124 9.27 -9.75 2.34
N ASN A 125 9.14 -8.70 3.13
CA ASN A 125 7.86 -8.09 3.44
C ASN A 125 7.66 -6.84 2.57
N PHE A 126 6.88 -7.02 1.51
CA PHE A 126 6.37 -5.99 0.60
C PHE A 126 4.88 -5.73 0.82
N GLY A 127 4.35 -5.98 2.03
CA GLY A 127 2.96 -5.66 2.33
C GLY A 127 2.65 -4.22 1.94
N TRP A 128 1.56 -3.99 1.20
CA TRP A 128 1.12 -2.67 0.76
C TRP A 128 2.10 -1.92 -0.16
N ALA A 129 3.14 -2.59 -0.68
CA ALA A 129 4.10 -1.98 -1.59
C ALA A 129 3.44 -1.58 -2.92
N LYS A 130 3.96 -0.51 -3.53
CA LYS A 130 3.58 -0.08 -4.88
C LYS A 130 4.55 -0.69 -5.87
N LEU A 131 4.14 -1.79 -6.51
CA LEU A 131 4.91 -2.56 -7.48
C LEU A 131 4.30 -2.49 -8.89
N ARG A 132 3.37 -1.55 -9.12
CA ARG A 132 2.74 -1.37 -10.44
C ARG A 132 3.78 -1.24 -11.54
N GLY A 133 3.64 -2.05 -12.59
CA GLY A 133 4.57 -2.09 -13.73
C GLY A 133 6.00 -2.52 -13.40
N ALA A 134 6.29 -2.99 -12.18
CA ALA A 134 7.62 -3.46 -11.83
C ALA A 134 7.99 -4.73 -12.61
N ASN A 135 9.26 -4.86 -12.96
CA ASN A 135 9.80 -6.08 -13.54
C ASN A 135 10.31 -6.99 -12.42
N LEU A 136 9.56 -8.05 -12.12
CA LEU A 136 9.86 -9.08 -11.12
C LEU A 136 10.18 -10.43 -11.78
N SER A 137 10.47 -10.45 -13.08
CA SER A 137 10.68 -11.69 -13.82
C SER A 137 11.84 -12.50 -13.25
N GLY A 138 11.62 -13.80 -13.05
CA GLY A 138 12.60 -14.72 -12.47
C GLY A 138 13.05 -14.37 -11.05
N ALA A 139 12.39 -13.45 -10.35
CA ALA A 139 12.73 -13.12 -8.96
C ALA A 139 12.32 -14.27 -8.03
N ASN A 140 13.13 -14.51 -6.97
CA ASN A 140 12.74 -15.40 -5.89
C ASN A 140 12.01 -14.58 -4.81
N LEU A 141 10.71 -14.77 -4.70
CA LEU A 141 9.79 -14.21 -3.69
C LEU A 141 9.19 -15.31 -2.81
N SER A 142 9.85 -16.47 -2.70
CA SER A 142 9.36 -17.59 -1.87
C SER A 142 9.14 -17.13 -0.44
N GLY A 143 7.95 -17.42 0.11
CA GLY A 143 7.52 -17.01 1.43
C GLY A 143 7.37 -15.49 1.64
N ALA A 144 7.40 -14.67 0.59
CA ALA A 144 7.23 -13.22 0.71
C ALA A 144 5.84 -12.84 1.23
N ASP A 145 5.76 -11.70 1.93
CA ASP A 145 4.50 -11.05 2.24
C ASP A 145 4.22 -9.92 1.25
N LEU A 146 3.21 -10.11 0.41
CA LEU A 146 2.70 -9.17 -0.60
C LEU A 146 1.25 -8.79 -0.28
N THR A 147 0.83 -8.90 0.98
CA THR A 147 -0.54 -8.57 1.41
C THR A 147 -0.88 -7.14 1.01
N ALA A 148 -1.97 -6.99 0.25
CA ALA A 148 -2.47 -5.72 -0.28
C ALA A 148 -1.45 -4.92 -1.11
N ALA A 149 -0.43 -5.57 -1.68
CA ALA A 149 0.48 -4.94 -2.64
C ALA A 149 -0.25 -4.64 -3.96
N ASP A 150 0.11 -3.53 -4.60
CA ASP A 150 -0.29 -3.20 -5.96
C ASP A 150 0.74 -3.77 -6.93
N LEU A 151 0.42 -4.92 -7.54
CA LEU A 151 1.19 -5.61 -8.57
C LEU A 151 0.54 -5.43 -9.95
N SER A 152 -0.36 -4.43 -10.12
CA SER A 152 -1.02 -4.21 -11.41
C SER A 152 0.01 -3.95 -12.52
N ASP A 153 -0.23 -4.49 -13.71
CA ASP A 153 0.67 -4.38 -14.87
C ASP A 153 2.11 -4.90 -14.63
N ALA A 154 2.41 -5.58 -13.52
CA ALA A 154 3.76 -6.06 -13.20
C ALA A 154 4.14 -7.30 -14.03
N ASN A 155 5.44 -7.47 -14.30
CA ASN A 155 5.96 -8.68 -14.94
C ASN A 155 6.45 -9.68 -13.89
N LEU A 156 5.68 -10.74 -13.62
CA LEU A 156 6.03 -11.83 -12.72
C LEU A 156 6.51 -13.09 -13.46
N SER A 157 6.79 -13.00 -14.77
CA SER A 157 7.10 -14.17 -15.59
C SER A 157 8.26 -15.00 -15.00
N GLY A 158 8.02 -16.29 -14.73
CA GLY A 158 9.01 -17.19 -14.15
C GLY A 158 9.42 -16.89 -12.69
N ALA A 159 8.72 -16.00 -11.98
CA ALA A 159 9.01 -15.71 -10.58
C ALA A 159 8.60 -16.87 -9.65
N ASP A 160 9.32 -17.05 -8.55
CA ASP A 160 8.96 -18.00 -7.50
C ASP A 160 8.23 -17.30 -6.36
N LEU A 161 6.92 -17.55 -6.25
CA LEU A 161 6.03 -17.05 -5.20
C LEU A 161 5.54 -18.19 -4.29
N SER A 162 6.27 -19.31 -4.24
CA SER A 162 5.89 -20.44 -3.40
C SER A 162 5.74 -20.05 -1.93
N GLY A 163 4.61 -20.40 -1.32
CA GLY A 163 4.27 -20.04 0.06
C GLY A 163 4.07 -18.54 0.33
N ALA A 164 4.03 -17.68 -0.70
CA ALA A 164 3.85 -16.24 -0.51
C ALA A 164 2.43 -15.87 -0.06
N LYS A 165 2.30 -14.75 0.65
CA LYS A 165 1.00 -14.18 1.05
C LYS A 165 0.62 -13.06 0.10
N LEU A 166 -0.45 -13.23 -0.67
CA LEU A 166 -0.99 -12.25 -1.61
C LEU A 166 -2.41 -11.82 -1.22
N LEU A 167 -2.73 -11.81 0.07
CA LEU A 167 -4.08 -11.48 0.53
C LEU A 167 -4.44 -10.06 0.08
N ARG A 168 -5.55 -9.91 -0.66
CA ARG A 168 -5.99 -8.61 -1.22
C ARG A 168 -4.99 -7.92 -2.14
N ALA A 169 -3.99 -8.61 -2.67
CA ALA A 169 -3.09 -8.04 -3.67
C ALA A 169 -3.85 -7.76 -4.98
N ASP A 170 -3.48 -6.70 -5.69
CA ASP A 170 -3.99 -6.40 -7.02
C ASP A 170 -3.00 -6.90 -8.08
N LEU A 171 -3.40 -7.90 -8.86
CA LEU A 171 -2.63 -8.51 -9.95
C LEU A 171 -3.27 -8.17 -11.31
N THR A 172 -4.12 -7.16 -11.40
CA THR A 172 -4.79 -6.75 -12.65
C THR A 172 -3.76 -6.45 -13.73
N GLY A 173 -3.81 -7.18 -14.84
CA GLY A 173 -2.88 -7.01 -15.97
C GLY A 173 -1.46 -7.53 -15.72
N ALA A 174 -1.18 -8.15 -14.58
CA ALA A 174 0.14 -8.73 -14.31
C ALA A 174 0.42 -9.93 -15.24
N ASN A 175 1.65 -10.02 -15.76
CA ASN A 175 2.09 -11.21 -16.49
C ASN A 175 2.55 -12.29 -15.49
N THR A 176 1.75 -13.33 -15.30
CA THR A 176 2.04 -14.45 -14.39
C THR A 176 2.43 -15.75 -15.12
N SER A 177 2.89 -15.68 -16.38
CA SER A 177 3.36 -16.87 -17.10
C SER A 177 4.50 -17.55 -16.33
N ASP A 178 4.45 -18.87 -16.20
CA ASP A 178 5.45 -19.69 -15.49
C ASP A 178 5.72 -19.28 -14.04
N THR A 179 4.83 -18.53 -13.40
CA THR A 179 4.97 -18.14 -12.00
C THR A 179 4.66 -19.32 -11.08
N ASN A 180 5.55 -19.63 -10.15
CA ASN A 180 5.29 -20.67 -9.15
C ASN A 180 4.46 -20.11 -7.99
N LEU A 181 3.17 -20.47 -7.91
CA LEU A 181 2.26 -20.07 -6.83
C LEU A 181 1.97 -21.22 -5.84
N SER A 182 2.79 -22.28 -5.82
CA SER A 182 2.56 -23.42 -4.94
C SER A 182 2.47 -23.01 -3.46
N GLY A 183 1.34 -23.32 -2.81
CA GLY A 183 1.11 -22.95 -1.41
C GLY A 183 0.91 -21.45 -1.14
N ALA A 184 0.80 -20.60 -2.17
CA ALA A 184 0.55 -19.18 -2.00
C ALA A 184 -0.89 -18.90 -1.53
N CYS A 185 -1.07 -17.89 -0.68
CA CYS A 185 -2.40 -17.46 -0.21
C CYS A 185 -2.93 -16.28 -1.02
N LEU A 186 -3.88 -16.53 -1.92
CA LEU A 186 -4.49 -15.54 -2.81
C LEU A 186 -5.85 -15.02 -2.33
N ARG A 187 -6.18 -15.19 -1.05
CA ARG A 187 -7.53 -14.86 -0.55
C ARG A 187 -7.84 -13.38 -0.77
N GLY A 188 -8.87 -13.11 -1.57
CA GLY A 188 -9.31 -11.75 -1.90
C GLY A 188 -8.36 -11.00 -2.84
N ALA A 189 -7.34 -11.66 -3.40
CA ALA A 189 -6.56 -11.08 -4.48
C ALA A 189 -7.45 -10.80 -5.70
N ILE A 190 -7.20 -9.68 -6.38
CA ILE A 190 -7.93 -9.29 -7.58
C ILE A 190 -7.05 -9.60 -8.77
N ALA A 191 -7.55 -10.40 -9.71
CA ALA A 191 -6.85 -10.73 -10.93
C ALA A 191 -7.88 -10.84 -12.05
N SER A 192 -8.17 -9.72 -12.71
CA SER A 192 -9.28 -9.62 -13.66
C SER A 192 -8.98 -10.22 -15.05
N ASN A 193 -7.76 -10.71 -15.30
CA ASN A 193 -7.33 -11.30 -16.59
C ASN A 193 -6.35 -12.48 -16.42
N LEU A 194 -6.57 -13.37 -15.45
CA LEU A 194 -5.88 -14.68 -15.46
C LEU A 194 -6.55 -15.56 -16.53
N SER A 195 -6.16 -15.40 -17.79
CA SER A 195 -6.52 -16.30 -18.89
C SER A 195 -5.52 -17.44 -19.02
#